data_AF-A0A3M1LK08-F1
#
_entry.id   AF-A0A3M1LK08-F1
#
_cell.length_a   1.000
_cell.length_b   1.000
_cell.length_c   1.000
_cell.angle_alpha   90.00
_cell.angle_beta   90.00
_cell.angle_gamma   90.00
#
_symmetry.space_group_name_H-M   'P 1'
#
loop_
_entity.id
_entity.type
_entity.pdbx_description
1 polymer ?
#
loop_
_entity_poly.entity_id
_entity_poly.type
_entity_poly.pdbx_seq_one_letter_code
_entity_poly.pdbx_strand_id
1 'polypeptide(L)' 'LSAKELEEIGYKIAVFPLSALLASAYAIKNVFKALKDDGITTSYMDKMIKFEEFNKLVGLDKYKKLEERYKLAS' A
#
# COMPACT_ATOMS: atom_id res chain seq x y z
N LEU A 1 -5.28 -16.98 17.09
CA LEU A 1 -6.53 -16.39 17.58
C LEU A 1 -6.82 -15.15 16.76
N SER A 2 -8.03 -15.03 16.24
CA SER A 2 -8.54 -13.78 15.68
C SER A 2 -8.62 -12.70 16.76
N ALA A 3 -8.74 -11.43 16.34
CA ALA A 3 -8.96 -10.35 17.29
C ALA A 3 -10.21 -10.61 18.18
N LYS A 4 -11.26 -11.21 17.59
CA LYS A 4 -12.49 -11.57 18.30
C LYS A 4 -12.28 -12.68 19.33
N GLU A 5 -11.54 -13.73 18.97
CA GLU A 5 -11.23 -14.82 19.92
C GLU A 5 -10.34 -14.32 21.07
N LEU A 6 -9.45 -13.35 20.82
CA LEU A 6 -8.62 -12.71 21.86
C LEU A 6 -9.49 -11.86 22.80
N GLU A 7 -10.46 -11.13 22.25
CA GLU A 7 -11.44 -10.36 23.03
C GLU A 7 -12.30 -11.29 23.92
N GLU A 8 -12.80 -12.40 23.37
CA GLU A 8 -13.64 -13.37 24.07
C GLU A 8 -12.95 -14.00 25.30
N ILE A 9 -11.62 -14.07 25.30
CA ILE A 9 -10.82 -14.59 26.44
C ILE A 9 -10.22 -13.48 27.33
N GLY A 10 -10.61 -12.23 27.12
CA GLY A 10 -10.32 -11.11 28.03
C GLY A 10 -9.17 -10.19 27.62
N TYR A 11 -8.59 -10.32 26.42
CA TYR A 11 -7.59 -9.36 25.92
C TYR A 11 -8.27 -8.10 25.38
N LYS A 12 -7.76 -6.93 25.79
CA LYS A 12 -8.25 -5.61 25.33
C LYS A 12 -7.52 -5.06 24.10
N ILE A 13 -6.31 -5.56 23.83
CA ILE A 13 -5.45 -5.13 22.73
C ILE A 13 -4.77 -6.36 22.14
N ALA A 14 -4.79 -6.47 20.81
CA ALA A 14 -4.05 -7.45 20.04
C ALA A 14 -3.12 -6.73 19.07
N VAL A 15 -1.86 -7.16 18.99
CA VAL A 15 -0.85 -6.58 18.09
C VAL A 15 -0.39 -7.61 17.07
N PHE A 16 -0.19 -7.17 15.83
CA PHE A 16 0.29 -7.99 14.71
C PHE A 16 1.53 -7.35 14.08
N PRO A 17 2.62 -7.20 14.85
CA PRO A 17 3.69 -6.25 14.55
C PRO A 17 4.44 -6.55 13.24
N LEU A 18 4.51 -7.82 12.84
CA LEU A 18 5.28 -8.25 11.67
C LEU A 18 4.43 -8.44 10.41
N SER A 19 3.10 -8.44 10.51
CA SER A 19 2.24 -8.84 9.38
C SER A 19 2.43 -7.94 8.16
N ALA A 20 2.41 -6.63 8.36
CA ALA A 20 2.65 -5.66 7.27
C ALA A 20 4.07 -5.76 6.69
N LEU A 21 5.08 -5.95 7.55
CA LEU A 21 6.47 -6.07 7.13
C LEU A 21 6.68 -7.32 6.25
N LEU A 22 6.20 -8.47 6.70
CA LEU A 22 6.35 -9.74 5.97
C LEU A 22 5.56 -9.73 4.66
N ALA A 23 4.34 -9.17 4.66
CA ALA A 23 3.55 -8.99 3.43
C ALA A 23 4.27 -8.09 2.42
N SER A 24 4.86 -6.99 2.88
CA SER A 24 5.61 -6.06 2.02
C SER A 24 6.86 -6.73 1.43
N ALA A 25 7.64 -7.43 2.25
CA ALA A 25 8.82 -8.16 1.80
C ALA A 25 8.46 -9.22 0.73
N TYR A 26 7.35 -9.94 0.93
CA TYR A 26 6.85 -10.91 -0.03
C TYR A 26 6.44 -10.25 -1.36
N ALA A 27 5.70 -9.14 -1.31
CA ALA A 27 5.31 -8.41 -2.51
C ALA A 27 6.53 -7.90 -3.29
N ILE A 28 7.48 -7.24 -2.61
CA ILE A 28 8.72 -6.71 -3.21
C ILE A 28 9.52 -7.83 -3.88
N LYS A 29 9.70 -8.97 -3.20
CA LYS A 29 10.40 -10.14 -3.75
C LYS A 29 9.79 -10.61 -5.07
N ASN A 30 8.46 -10.65 -5.17
CA ASN A 30 7.78 -11.11 -6.37
C ASN A 30 7.87 -10.11 -7.53
N VAL A 31 7.79 -8.81 -7.24
CA VAL A 31 8.02 -7.77 -8.27
C VAL A 31 9.42 -7.89 -8.86
N PHE A 32 10.44 -8.07 -8.02
CA PHE A 32 11.81 -8.26 -8.51
C PHE A 32 12.02 -9.59 -9.22
N LYS A 33 11.30 -10.65 -8.82
CA LYS A 33 11.30 -11.90 -9.57
C LYS A 33 10.73 -11.71 -10.98
N ALA A 34 9.58 -11.05 -11.13
CA ALA A 34 8.99 -10.75 -12.44
C ALA A 34 9.94 -9.93 -13.32
N LEU A 35 10.58 -8.90 -12.75
CA LEU A 35 11.60 -8.13 -13.47
C LEU A 35 12.81 -8.96 -13.88
N LYS A 36 13.29 -9.85 -13.00
CA LYS A 36 14.44 -10.71 -13.29
C LYS A 36 14.15 -11.71 -14.41
N ASP A 37 12.97 -12.32 -14.37
CA ASP A 37 12.60 -13.42 -15.27
C ASP A 37 12.08 -12.89 -16.62
N ASP A 38 11.22 -11.87 -16.60
CA ASP A 38 10.49 -11.38 -17.79
C ASP A 38 10.99 -10.01 -18.30
N GLY A 39 11.80 -9.29 -17.51
CA GLY A 39 12.22 -7.92 -17.82
C GLY A 39 11.14 -6.85 -17.63
N ILE A 40 9.91 -7.26 -17.28
CA ILE A 40 8.73 -6.41 -17.09
C ILE A 40 7.90 -6.89 -15.90
N THR A 41 6.94 -6.08 -15.43
CA THR A 41 6.09 -6.41 -14.27
C THR A 41 4.63 -6.68 -14.61
N THR A 42 4.26 -6.70 -15.90
CA THR A 42 2.87 -6.89 -16.34
C THR A 42 2.22 -8.16 -15.81
N SER A 43 3.01 -9.23 -15.65
CA SER A 43 2.58 -10.52 -15.06
C SER A 43 2.18 -10.45 -13.57
N TYR A 44 2.49 -9.34 -12.88
CA TYR A 44 2.22 -9.13 -11.46
C TYR A 44 1.33 -7.91 -11.17
N MET A 45 0.83 -7.22 -12.21
CA MET A 45 0.06 -5.98 -12.07
C MET A 45 -1.28 -6.15 -11.32
N ASP A 46 -1.88 -7.33 -11.38
CA ASP A 46 -3.11 -7.68 -10.66
C ASP A 46 -2.95 -7.65 -9.13
N LYS A 47 -1.71 -7.76 -8.65
CA LYS A 47 -1.33 -7.75 -7.23
C LYS A 47 -0.74 -6.42 -6.78
N MET A 48 -0.78 -5.39 -7.63
CA MET A 48 -0.34 -4.04 -7.30
C MET A 48 -1.53 -3.12 -7.08
N ILE A 49 -1.35 -2.11 -6.22
CA ILE A 49 -2.28 -0.99 -6.15
C ILE A 49 -2.37 -0.30 -7.50
N LYS A 50 -3.58 0.02 -7.95
CA LYS A 50 -3.76 0.76 -9.21
C LYS A 50 -3.23 2.18 -9.05
N PHE A 51 -2.69 2.75 -10.12
CA PHE A 51 -2.10 4.09 -10.07
C PHE A 51 -3.09 5.17 -9.59
N GLU A 52 -4.36 5.08 -10.00
CA GLU A 52 -5.40 6.01 -9.52
C GLU A 52 -5.67 5.88 -8.02
N GLU A 53 -5.67 4.65 -7.50
CA GLU A 53 -5.84 4.38 -6.07
C GLU A 53 -4.64 4.87 -5.27
N PHE A 54 -3.43 4.68 -5.80
CA PHE A 54 -2.21 5.25 -5.23
C PHE A 54 -2.27 6.78 -5.18
N ASN A 55 -2.73 7.44 -6.25
CA ASN A 55 -2.86 8.90 -6.29
C ASN A 55 -3.81 9.43 -5.20
N LYS A 56 -4.91 8.71 -4.94
CA LYS A 56 -5.82 9.02 -3.83
C LYS A 56 -5.14 8.81 -2.47
N LEU A 57 -4.42 7.70 -2.31
CA LEU A 57 -3.68 7.38 -1.09
C LEU A 57 -2.64 8.46 -0.73
N VAL A 58 -1.85 8.91 -1.71
CA VAL A 58 -0.83 9.96 -1.48
C VAL A 58 -1.41 11.38 -1.48
N GLY A 59 -2.71 11.53 -1.69
CA GLY A 59 -3.40 12.82 -1.64
C GLY A 59 -3.05 13.76 -2.79
N LEU A 60 -2.74 13.23 -3.99
CA LEU A 60 -2.32 14.02 -5.15
C LEU A 60 -3.29 15.17 -5.47
N ASP A 61 -4.60 14.96 -5.29
CA ASP A 61 -5.63 15.98 -5.54
C ASP A 61 -5.49 17.20 -4.63
N LYS A 62 -5.02 17.02 -3.39
CA LYS A 62 -4.75 18.14 -2.48
C LYS A 62 -3.62 19.02 -3.01
N TYR A 63 -2.57 18.39 -3.53
CA TYR A 63 -1.42 19.11 -4.08
C TYR A 63 -1.77 19.85 -5.37
N LYS A 64 -2.59 19.26 -6.25
CA LYS A 64 -3.11 19.95 -7.45
C LYS A 64 -3.90 21.21 -7.11
N LYS A 65 -4.81 21.13 -6.14
CA LYS A 65 -5.57 22.32 -5.66
C LYS A 65 -4.66 23.40 -5.06
N LEU A 66 -3.59 22.98 -4.37
CA LEU A 66 -2.60 23.89 -3.83
C LEU A 66 -1.83 24.60 -4.96
N GLU A 67 -1.41 23.84 -5.97
CA GLU A 67 -0.72 24.36 -7.16
C GLU A 67 -1.59 25.39 -7.90
N GLU A 68 -2.87 25.09 -8.15
CA GLU A 68 -3.81 26.03 -8.79
C GLU A 68 -3.98 27.33 -7.98
N ARG A 69 -4.11 27.20 -6.65
CA ARG A 69 -4.28 28.35 -5.75
C ARG A 69 -3.09 29.31 -5.80
N TYR A 70 -1.86 28.79 -5.91
CA TYR A 70 -0.65 29.61 -5.92
C TYR A 70 -0.15 29.98 -7.32
N LYS A 71 -0.58 29.30 -8.38
CA LYS A 71 -0.34 29.70 -9.78
C LYS A 71 -1.00 31.04 -10.15
N LEU A 72 -2.08 31.42 -9.47
CA LEU A 72 -2.78 32.70 -9.69
C LEU A 72 -2.22 33.86 -8.84
N ALA A 73 -1.22 33.60 -7.99
CA ALA A 73 -0.62 34.58 -7.10
C ALA A 73 0.75 35.12 -7.59
N SER A 74 1.15 34.75 -8.81
CA SER A 74 2.37 35.20 -9.53
C SER A 74 1.99 35.88 -10.83
#